data_AF-A0A935FUU1-F1
#
_entry.id   AF-A0A935FUU1-F1
#
_cell.length_a   1.000
_cell.length_b   1.000
_cell.length_c   1.000
_cell.angle_alpha   90.00
_cell.angle_beta   90.00
_cell.angle_gamma   90.00
#
_symmetry.space_group_name_H-M   'P 1'
#
loop_
_entity.id
_entity.type
_entity.pdbx_description
1 polymer ?
#
loop_
_entity_poly.entity_id
_entity_poly.type
_entity_poly.pdbx_seq_one_letter_code
_entity_poly.pdbx_strand_id
1 'polypeptide(L)'
;MSHYVVVVVGDPDKLAEHLAPFDENVEVEPYRHPVGDWEIEYAVNNGAPAGDWAAIAAKLNDEFSDSGSYLADDEGVYQMSTYNPKSKWDWYVVGGRWDGFWKGWQRFHTGRRVPSTPVNVTRRVDIDWSRMYDEAAEAAGKRWDEVHAVIDAHPVPMTWAQVREAHPVDHQGARDAYNGQAAVNAVKDLGSGHPAWWDGPDEYLRPRADYAHAAGFGAGMPFAFLIDGEWIERGKMRFFGVVEGDTEQDAWHREAHAIYDKIPGAAILTAVDIHI
;
A
#
# COMPACT_ATOMS: atom_id res chain seq x y z
N MET A 1 -8.89 -5.68 9.22
CA MET A 1 -9.41 -4.64 8.33
C MET A 1 -8.23 -3.80 7.92
N SER A 2 -7.87 -3.92 6.65
CA SER A 2 -6.79 -3.17 6.03
C SER A 2 -7.37 -1.87 5.52
N HIS A 3 -6.63 -0.78 5.67
CA HIS A 3 -7.09 0.54 5.23
C HIS A 3 -6.03 1.18 4.36
N TYR A 4 -6.46 1.98 3.40
CA TYR A 4 -5.57 2.80 2.60
C TYR A 4 -6.30 4.03 2.06
N VAL A 5 -5.53 5.07 1.73
CA VAL A 5 -6.08 6.31 1.19
C VAL A 5 -6.13 6.27 -0.34
N VAL A 6 -7.26 6.68 -0.89
CA VAL A 6 -7.47 6.89 -2.32
C VAL A 6 -7.78 8.35 -2.58
N VAL A 7 -7.16 8.91 -3.62
CA VAL A 7 -7.49 10.26 -4.09
C VAL A 7 -8.45 10.16 -5.27
N VAL A 8 -9.69 10.58 -5.05
CA VAL A 8 -10.71 10.65 -6.10
C VAL A 8 -10.69 12.03 -6.73
N VAL A 9 -10.54 12.08 -8.05
CA VAL A 9 -10.53 13.32 -8.84
C VAL A 9 -11.90 13.53 -9.44
N GLY A 10 -12.57 14.63 -9.07
CA GLY A 10 -13.91 14.91 -9.57
C GLY A 10 -14.76 15.76 -8.63
N ASP A 11 -16.05 15.82 -8.96
CA ASP A 11 -17.05 16.50 -8.14
C ASP A 11 -17.26 15.73 -6.82
N PRO A 12 -17.00 16.31 -5.64
CA PRO A 12 -17.18 15.62 -4.37
C PRO A 12 -18.65 15.22 -4.11
N ASP A 13 -19.62 15.93 -4.71
CA ASP A 13 -21.04 15.56 -4.58
C ASP A 13 -21.37 14.26 -5.34
N LYS A 14 -20.50 13.83 -6.26
CA LYS A 14 -20.61 12.58 -7.01
C LYS A 14 -19.67 11.48 -6.51
N LEU A 15 -19.05 11.66 -5.35
CA LEU A 15 -18.08 10.71 -4.81
C LEU A 15 -18.64 9.27 -4.75
N ALA A 16 -19.88 9.12 -4.28
CA ALA A 16 -20.52 7.81 -4.20
C ALA A 16 -20.72 7.17 -5.58
N GLU A 17 -21.05 7.96 -6.62
CA GLU A 17 -21.18 7.47 -7.99
C GLU A 17 -19.83 7.00 -8.55
N HIS A 18 -18.75 7.72 -8.23
CA HIS A 18 -17.39 7.35 -8.65
C HIS A 18 -16.94 6.03 -8.00
N LEU A 19 -17.25 5.82 -6.72
CA LEU A 19 -16.81 4.64 -5.96
C LEU A 19 -17.70 3.40 -6.17
N ALA A 20 -18.99 3.58 -6.48
CA ALA A 20 -19.97 2.49 -6.61
C ALA A 20 -19.52 1.28 -7.47
N PRO A 21 -18.81 1.45 -8.61
CA PRO A 21 -18.36 0.30 -9.40
C PRO A 21 -17.35 -0.61 -8.69
N PHE A 22 -16.77 -0.16 -7.58
CA PHE A 22 -15.72 -0.85 -6.83
C PHE A 22 -16.21 -1.36 -5.46
N ASP A 23 -17.51 -1.27 -5.19
CA ASP A 23 -18.12 -1.82 -3.97
C ASP A 23 -18.10 -3.36 -4.03
N GLU A 24 -17.56 -3.99 -2.99
CA GLU A 24 -17.56 -5.44 -2.80
C GLU A 24 -18.96 -6.03 -2.71
N ASN A 25 -19.92 -5.27 -2.18
CA ASN A 25 -21.29 -5.74 -1.95
C ASN A 25 -22.16 -5.72 -3.22
N VAL A 26 -21.61 -5.27 -4.35
CA VAL A 26 -22.30 -5.32 -5.64
C VAL A 26 -22.15 -6.72 -6.23
N GLU A 27 -23.26 -7.45 -6.29
CA GLU A 27 -23.31 -8.69 -7.06
C GLU A 27 -23.36 -8.38 -8.57
N VAL A 28 -22.54 -9.11 -9.33
CA VAL A 28 -22.50 -9.05 -10.80
C VAL A 28 -23.06 -10.34 -11.40
N GLU A 29 -23.34 -10.30 -12.70
CA GLU A 29 -23.71 -11.51 -13.45
C GLU A 29 -22.67 -12.62 -13.25
N PRO A 30 -23.10 -13.89 -13.04
CA PRO A 30 -22.19 -14.99 -12.82
C PRO A 30 -21.14 -15.09 -13.92
N TYR A 31 -19.87 -15.12 -13.52
CA TYR A 31 -18.74 -15.26 -14.43
C TYR A 31 -17.81 -16.38 -13.98
N ARG A 32 -17.00 -16.86 -14.94
CA ARG A 32 -15.95 -17.83 -14.70
C ARG A 32 -14.83 -17.21 -13.88
N HIS A 33 -14.61 -17.71 -12.66
CA HIS A 33 -13.48 -17.37 -11.82
C HIS A 33 -12.49 -18.55 -11.79
N PRO A 34 -11.30 -18.42 -12.41
CA PRO A 34 -10.27 -19.45 -12.37
C PRO A 34 -9.89 -19.78 -10.92
N VAL A 35 -9.59 -21.04 -10.68
CA VAL A 35 -9.09 -21.51 -9.39
C VAL A 35 -7.59 -21.25 -9.30
N GLY A 36 -7.08 -21.02 -8.08
CA GLY A 36 -5.67 -20.72 -7.85
C GLY A 36 -4.73 -21.90 -8.09
N ASP A 37 -3.45 -21.59 -8.28
CA ASP A 37 -2.40 -22.59 -8.49
C ASP A 37 -2.29 -23.56 -7.30
N TRP A 38 -2.54 -23.08 -6.07
CA TRP A 38 -2.46 -23.90 -4.87
C TRP A 38 -3.48 -25.03 -4.87
N GLU A 39 -4.73 -24.76 -5.22
CA GLU A 39 -5.77 -25.79 -5.28
C GLU A 39 -5.45 -26.82 -6.37
N ILE A 40 -4.94 -26.37 -7.52
CA ILE A 40 -4.50 -27.25 -8.61
C ILE A 40 -3.36 -28.15 -8.12
N GLU A 41 -2.32 -27.57 -7.51
CA GLU A 41 -1.20 -28.30 -6.93
C GLU A 41 -1.64 -29.26 -5.84
N TYR A 42 -2.56 -28.85 -4.97
CA TYR A 42 -3.15 -29.68 -3.93
C TYR A 42 -3.80 -30.93 -4.54
N ALA A 43 -4.67 -30.77 -5.52
CA ALA A 43 -5.36 -31.90 -6.15
C ALA A 43 -4.38 -32.88 -6.80
N VAL A 44 -3.37 -32.36 -7.51
CA VAL A 44 -2.34 -33.17 -8.15
C VAL A 44 -1.48 -33.92 -7.13
N ASN A 45 -1.02 -33.23 -6.09
CA ASN A 45 -0.24 -33.84 -5.00
C ASN A 45 -1.04 -34.88 -4.22
N ASN A 46 -2.37 -34.82 -4.26
CA ASN A 46 -3.28 -35.77 -3.64
C ASN A 46 -3.93 -36.74 -4.63
N GLY A 47 -3.29 -36.96 -5.79
CA GLY A 47 -3.56 -38.10 -6.68
C GLY A 47 -4.38 -37.79 -7.93
N ALA A 48 -4.79 -36.54 -8.18
CA ALA A 48 -5.37 -36.17 -9.46
C ALA A 48 -4.27 -36.15 -10.56
N PRO A 49 -4.52 -36.69 -11.77
CA PRO A 49 -3.57 -36.60 -12.86
C PRO A 49 -3.32 -35.15 -13.29
N ALA A 50 -2.05 -34.75 -13.37
CA ALA A 50 -1.68 -33.42 -13.85
C ALA A 50 -2.17 -33.20 -15.29
N GLY A 51 -2.85 -32.07 -15.53
CA GLY A 51 -3.43 -31.73 -16.83
C GLY A 51 -4.78 -32.37 -17.13
N ASP A 52 -5.33 -33.22 -16.23
CA ASP A 52 -6.70 -33.71 -16.31
C ASP A 52 -7.62 -32.83 -15.46
N TRP A 53 -8.18 -31.80 -16.08
CA TRP A 53 -9.01 -30.81 -15.38
C TRP A 53 -10.27 -31.41 -14.75
N ALA A 54 -10.88 -32.41 -15.40
CA ALA A 54 -12.07 -33.06 -14.87
C ALA A 54 -11.74 -33.86 -13.60
N ALA A 55 -10.63 -34.59 -13.60
CA ALA A 55 -10.17 -35.32 -12.41
C ALA A 55 -9.74 -34.37 -11.28
N ILE A 56 -9.08 -33.24 -11.62
CA ILE A 56 -8.71 -32.20 -10.65
C ILE A 56 -9.95 -31.58 -10.02
N ALA A 57 -10.94 -31.16 -10.82
CA ALA A 57 -12.20 -30.60 -10.29
C ALA A 57 -12.98 -31.61 -9.45
N ALA A 58 -13.02 -32.88 -9.84
CA ALA A 58 -13.65 -33.93 -9.04
C ALA A 58 -12.95 -34.10 -7.67
N LYS A 59 -11.62 -34.07 -7.65
CA LYS A 59 -10.83 -34.15 -6.40
C LYS A 59 -11.08 -32.94 -5.49
N LEU A 60 -11.16 -31.74 -6.06
CA LEU A 60 -11.45 -30.52 -5.30
C LEU A 60 -12.88 -30.50 -4.75
N ASN A 61 -13.87 -30.96 -5.51
CA ASN A 61 -15.25 -31.09 -5.01
C ASN A 61 -15.39 -32.12 -3.88
N ASP A 62 -14.60 -33.20 -3.90
CA ASP A 62 -14.59 -34.22 -2.84
C ASP A 62 -13.97 -33.66 -1.54
N GLU A 63 -12.86 -32.94 -1.64
CA GLU A 63 -12.14 -32.41 -0.49
C GLU A 63 -12.76 -31.11 0.08
N PHE A 64 -13.16 -30.19 -0.80
CA PHE A 64 -13.61 -28.84 -0.48
C PHE A 64 -15.09 -28.63 -0.81
N SER A 65 -15.92 -29.60 -0.46
CA SER A 65 -17.36 -29.60 -0.80
C SER A 65 -18.14 -28.38 -0.28
N ASP A 66 -17.66 -27.73 0.79
CA ASP A 66 -18.24 -26.50 1.35
C ASP A 66 -17.80 -25.21 0.63
N SER A 67 -16.84 -25.28 -0.30
CA SER A 67 -16.26 -24.12 -0.99
C SER A 67 -16.95 -23.78 -2.33
N GLY A 68 -18.14 -24.33 -2.57
CA GLY A 68 -18.83 -24.22 -3.84
C GLY A 68 -18.39 -25.28 -4.87
N SER A 69 -19.04 -25.27 -6.04
CA SER A 69 -18.79 -26.29 -7.07
C SER A 69 -17.61 -25.92 -7.98
N TYR A 70 -16.62 -26.79 -8.02
CA TYR A 70 -15.52 -26.76 -8.98
C TYR A 70 -15.97 -27.38 -10.31
N LEU A 71 -15.82 -26.63 -11.39
CA LEU A 71 -16.14 -27.01 -12.76
C LEU A 71 -14.86 -27.09 -13.57
N ALA A 72 -14.88 -27.87 -14.65
CA ALA A 72 -13.74 -28.03 -15.54
C ALA A 72 -14.17 -28.01 -17.00
N ASP A 73 -13.34 -27.42 -17.84
CA ASP A 73 -13.39 -27.53 -19.29
C ASP A 73 -11.96 -27.52 -19.85
N ASP A 74 -11.82 -27.30 -21.16
CA ASP A 74 -10.55 -27.31 -21.87
C ASP A 74 -9.55 -26.23 -21.41
N GLU A 75 -10.01 -25.15 -20.76
CA GLU A 75 -9.17 -24.03 -20.28
C GLU A 75 -8.70 -24.22 -18.84
N GLY A 76 -9.26 -25.18 -18.09
CA GLY A 76 -8.86 -25.45 -16.70
C GLY A 76 -10.03 -25.56 -15.73
N VAL A 77 -9.70 -25.59 -14.44
CA VAL A 77 -10.68 -25.65 -13.35
C VAL A 77 -11.09 -24.25 -12.92
N TYR A 78 -12.39 -24.06 -12.66
CA TYR A 78 -12.97 -22.78 -12.29
C TYR A 78 -14.16 -22.95 -11.35
N GLN A 79 -14.58 -21.83 -10.76
CA GLN A 79 -15.86 -21.69 -10.05
C GLN A 79 -16.68 -20.58 -10.71
N MET A 80 -18.01 -20.65 -10.55
CA MET A 80 -18.88 -19.53 -10.91
C MET A 80 -18.91 -18.54 -9.74
N SER A 81 -18.64 -17.27 -10.02
CA SER A 81 -18.67 -16.20 -9.04
C SER A 81 -19.62 -15.09 -9.47
N THR A 82 -20.33 -14.51 -8.51
CA THR A 82 -21.09 -13.25 -8.65
C THR A 82 -20.41 -12.10 -7.92
N TYR A 83 -19.23 -12.34 -7.33
CA TYR A 83 -18.46 -11.35 -6.59
C TYR A 83 -17.93 -10.26 -7.51
N ASN A 84 -17.96 -8.98 -7.11
CA ASN A 84 -17.49 -7.90 -7.98
C ASN A 84 -15.98 -8.05 -8.30
N PRO A 85 -15.58 -8.34 -9.56
CA PRO A 85 -14.17 -8.48 -9.92
C PRO A 85 -13.41 -7.15 -9.87
N LYS A 86 -14.13 -6.03 -9.74
CA LYS A 86 -13.56 -4.69 -9.55
C LYS A 86 -13.56 -4.27 -8.08
N SER A 87 -13.96 -5.13 -7.14
CA SER A 87 -14.06 -4.73 -5.73
C SER A 87 -12.74 -4.13 -5.23
N LYS A 88 -12.89 -3.03 -4.48
CA LYS A 88 -11.80 -2.32 -3.81
C LYS A 88 -12.15 -1.97 -2.39
N TRP A 89 -13.42 -2.03 -2.02
CA TRP A 89 -13.87 -1.59 -0.72
C TRP A 89 -15.15 -2.29 -0.24
N ASP A 90 -15.25 -2.52 1.07
CA ASP A 90 -16.49 -2.90 1.76
C ASP A 90 -17.14 -1.69 2.47
N TRP A 91 -16.33 -0.66 2.78
CA TRP A 91 -16.73 0.62 3.35
C TRP A 91 -15.74 1.73 2.98
N TYR A 92 -16.19 2.99 3.05
CA TYR A 92 -15.32 4.15 2.91
C TYR A 92 -15.74 5.36 3.75
N VAL A 93 -14.79 6.25 4.03
CA VAL A 93 -15.05 7.55 4.68
C VAL A 93 -14.09 8.62 4.16
N VAL A 94 -14.57 9.84 3.96
CA VAL A 94 -13.70 10.97 3.58
C VAL A 94 -12.76 11.33 4.73
N GLY A 95 -11.46 11.41 4.46
CA GLY A 95 -10.41 11.63 5.46
C GLY A 95 -10.13 10.39 6.30
N GLY A 96 -11.08 9.97 7.15
CA GLY A 96 -10.94 8.79 8.01
C GLY A 96 -9.66 8.79 8.85
N ARG A 97 -8.89 7.70 8.79
CA ARG A 97 -7.55 7.57 9.40
C ARG A 97 -6.54 8.61 8.90
N TRP A 98 -6.80 9.19 7.74
CA TRP A 98 -6.00 10.24 7.11
C TRP A 98 -6.71 11.61 7.14
N ASP A 99 -7.53 11.88 8.16
CA ASP A 99 -8.15 13.20 8.32
C ASP A 99 -7.10 14.32 8.31
N GLY A 100 -7.36 15.36 7.53
CA GLY A 100 -6.39 16.41 7.23
C GLY A 100 -5.32 15.98 6.24
N PHE A 101 -5.66 15.11 5.27
CA PHE A 101 -4.70 14.48 4.36
C PHE A 101 -3.78 15.50 3.67
N TRP A 102 -4.30 16.65 3.27
CA TRP A 102 -3.50 17.74 2.72
C TRP A 102 -3.43 18.95 3.64
N LYS A 103 -2.26 19.60 3.63
CA LYS A 103 -2.14 21.00 4.04
C LYS A 103 -2.43 21.85 2.82
N GLY A 104 -3.25 22.87 2.98
CA GLY A 104 -3.71 23.71 1.89
C GLY A 104 -3.36 25.18 2.06
N TRP A 105 -3.67 25.94 1.00
CA TRP A 105 -3.68 27.39 0.97
C TRP A 105 -5.12 27.88 0.99
N GLN A 106 -5.46 28.73 1.96
CA GLN A 106 -6.66 29.55 1.88
C GLN A 106 -6.38 30.76 0.98
N ARG A 107 -7.19 30.92 -0.07
CA ARG A 107 -7.12 32.06 -1.00
C ARG A 107 -8.15 33.12 -0.65
N PHE A 108 -7.68 34.35 -0.58
CA PHE A 108 -8.55 35.53 -0.52
C PHE A 108 -8.77 36.11 -1.91
N HIS A 109 -9.88 36.84 -2.10
CA HIS A 109 -10.18 37.57 -3.34
C HIS A 109 -9.08 38.58 -3.72
N THR A 110 -8.25 39.00 -2.76
CA THR A 110 -7.09 39.88 -2.97
C THR A 110 -5.89 39.18 -3.60
N GLY A 111 -5.96 37.86 -3.83
CA GLY A 111 -4.83 37.05 -4.29
C GLY A 111 -3.87 36.63 -3.18
N ARG A 112 -4.05 37.13 -1.95
CA ARG A 112 -3.30 36.68 -0.77
C ARG A 112 -3.59 35.20 -0.50
N ARG A 113 -2.54 34.45 -0.19
CA ARG A 113 -2.61 33.08 0.31
C ARG A 113 -2.13 33.03 1.74
N VAL A 114 -2.79 32.24 2.57
CA VAL A 114 -2.34 31.88 3.93
C VAL A 114 -2.49 30.38 4.12
N PRO A 115 -1.67 29.73 4.95
CA PRO A 115 -1.85 28.32 5.23
C PRO A 115 -3.25 28.06 5.80
N SER A 116 -3.96 27.06 5.26
CA SER A 116 -5.25 26.64 5.78
C SER A 116 -5.09 25.64 6.93
N THR A 117 -6.20 25.34 7.60
CA THR A 117 -6.32 24.08 8.34
C THR A 117 -6.14 22.90 7.39
N PRO A 118 -5.68 21.74 7.88
CA PRO A 118 -5.68 20.52 7.08
C PRO A 118 -7.06 20.21 6.47
N VAL A 119 -7.08 19.61 5.28
CA VAL A 119 -8.29 19.37 4.49
C VAL A 119 -8.25 18.00 3.81
N ASN A 120 -9.43 17.41 3.61
CA ASN A 120 -9.61 16.17 2.84
C ASN A 120 -10.21 16.40 1.45
N VAL A 121 -10.72 17.61 1.19
CA VAL A 121 -11.26 18.03 -0.11
C VAL A 121 -10.64 19.37 -0.47
N THR A 122 -9.97 19.44 -1.61
CA THR A 122 -9.30 20.68 -2.05
C THR A 122 -9.08 20.69 -3.55
N ARG A 123 -8.76 21.86 -4.12
CA ARG A 123 -8.26 21.93 -5.49
C ARG A 123 -6.79 21.53 -5.51
N ARG A 124 -6.36 20.84 -6.55
CA ARG A 124 -4.95 20.46 -6.75
C ARG A 124 -3.99 21.65 -6.59
N VAL A 125 -4.35 22.82 -7.11
CA VAL A 125 -3.51 24.05 -7.05
C VAL A 125 -3.44 24.70 -5.66
N ASP A 126 -4.32 24.30 -4.74
CA ASP A 126 -4.37 24.84 -3.39
C ASP A 126 -3.68 23.92 -2.37
N ILE A 127 -3.07 22.80 -2.78
CA ILE A 127 -2.22 22.00 -1.91
C ILE A 127 -0.90 22.73 -1.65
N ASP A 128 -0.49 22.74 -0.40
CA ASP A 128 0.76 23.33 0.07
C ASP A 128 1.87 22.27 0.14
N TRP A 129 2.36 21.87 -1.04
CA TRP A 129 3.35 20.80 -1.19
C TRP A 129 4.65 21.06 -0.43
N SER A 130 5.14 22.32 -0.41
CA SER A 130 6.38 22.62 0.31
C SER A 130 6.20 22.45 1.80
N ARG A 131 5.08 22.94 2.36
CA ARG A 131 4.81 22.76 3.79
C ARG A 131 4.62 21.29 4.16
N MET A 132 3.95 20.50 3.32
CA MET A 132 3.83 19.06 3.54
C MET A 132 5.19 18.37 3.54
N TYR A 133 6.03 18.69 2.55
CA TYR A 133 7.39 18.16 2.44
C TYR A 133 8.25 18.55 3.65
N ASP A 134 8.33 19.84 3.98
CA ASP A 134 9.21 20.38 5.02
C ASP A 134 8.88 19.80 6.39
N GLU A 135 7.58 19.77 6.75
CA GLU A 135 7.16 19.25 8.05
C GLU A 135 7.40 17.73 8.17
N ALA A 136 7.15 16.96 7.10
CA ALA A 136 7.40 15.52 7.10
C ALA A 136 8.89 15.19 7.13
N ALA A 137 9.71 15.92 6.36
CA ALA A 137 11.17 15.76 6.35
C ALA A 137 11.79 16.15 7.70
N GLU A 138 11.31 17.23 8.34
CA GLU A 138 11.76 17.62 9.68
C GLU A 138 11.41 16.56 10.73
N ALA A 139 10.18 16.06 10.73
CA ALA A 139 9.75 15.01 11.66
C ALA A 139 10.54 13.71 11.47
N ALA A 140 10.77 13.30 10.22
CA ALA A 140 11.58 12.14 9.89
C ALA A 140 13.05 12.33 10.30
N GLY A 141 13.62 13.52 10.07
CA GLY A 141 14.97 13.84 10.50
C GLY A 141 15.15 13.71 12.02
N LYS A 142 14.19 14.20 12.81
CA LYS A 142 14.20 14.04 14.28
C LYS A 142 14.15 12.58 14.70
N ARG A 143 13.28 11.78 14.07
CA ARG A 143 13.21 10.34 14.34
C ARG A 143 14.51 9.61 14.00
N TRP A 144 15.13 9.98 12.88
CA TRP A 144 16.43 9.45 12.49
C TRP A 144 17.49 9.79 13.55
N ASP A 145 17.51 11.05 14.02
CA ASP A 145 18.44 11.48 15.08
C ASP A 145 18.21 10.71 16.40
N GLU A 146 16.96 10.46 16.77
CA GLU A 146 16.58 9.68 17.97
C GLU A 146 17.05 8.22 17.89
N VAL A 147 16.92 7.58 16.72
CA VAL A 147 17.39 6.21 16.51
C VAL A 147 18.92 6.15 16.48
N HIS A 148 19.58 7.06 15.77
CA HIS A 148 21.04 7.12 15.71
C HIS A 148 21.69 7.39 17.07
N ALA A 149 21.02 8.12 17.96
CA ALA A 149 21.48 8.30 19.33
C ALA A 149 21.65 6.99 20.12
N VAL A 150 20.95 5.91 19.75
CA VAL A 150 21.06 4.60 20.41
C VAL A 150 21.81 3.55 19.59
N ILE A 151 21.77 3.60 18.25
CA ILE A 151 22.43 2.56 17.44
C ILE A 151 23.91 2.84 17.16
N ASP A 152 24.35 4.11 17.12
CA ASP A 152 25.73 4.47 16.76
C ASP A 152 26.78 4.01 17.81
N ALA A 153 26.33 3.69 19.02
CA ALA A 153 27.17 3.12 20.09
C ALA A 153 27.49 1.62 19.87
N HIS A 154 26.92 1.01 18.84
CA HIS A 154 27.01 -0.43 18.56
C HIS A 154 27.61 -0.68 17.16
N PRO A 155 28.11 -1.91 16.89
CA PRO A 155 28.44 -2.30 15.53
C PRO A 155 27.23 -2.14 14.61
N VAL A 156 27.48 -1.73 13.37
CA VAL A 156 26.46 -1.62 12.33
C VAL A 156 25.72 -2.96 12.22
N PRO A 157 24.39 -3.01 12.42
CA PRO A 157 23.66 -4.26 12.38
C PRO A 157 23.60 -4.82 10.95
N MET A 158 23.58 -6.14 10.83
CA MET A 158 23.12 -6.82 9.63
C MET A 158 21.63 -6.56 9.46
N THR A 159 21.24 -6.21 8.25
CA THR A 159 19.82 -6.11 7.87
C THR A 159 19.14 -7.47 7.92
N TRP A 160 17.81 -7.48 8.03
CA TRP A 160 17.01 -8.70 7.96
C TRP A 160 17.26 -9.49 6.68
N ALA A 161 17.41 -8.82 5.54
CA ALA A 161 17.75 -9.44 4.27
C ALA A 161 19.10 -10.17 4.33
N GLN A 162 20.14 -9.54 4.87
CA GLN A 162 21.46 -10.16 5.04
C GLN A 162 21.42 -11.34 6.01
N VAL A 163 20.65 -11.23 7.11
CA VAL A 163 20.47 -12.36 8.04
C VAL A 163 19.72 -13.51 7.36
N ARG A 164 18.70 -13.22 6.55
CA ARG A 164 17.97 -14.24 5.78
C ARG A 164 18.84 -14.93 4.73
N GLU A 165 19.77 -14.21 4.11
CA GLU A 165 20.75 -14.78 3.19
C GLU A 165 21.72 -15.72 3.93
N ALA A 166 22.17 -15.35 5.13
CA ALA A 166 23.00 -16.19 5.97
C ALA A 166 22.25 -17.42 6.57
N HIS A 167 20.92 -17.34 6.66
CA HIS A 167 20.03 -18.37 7.19
C HIS A 167 18.92 -18.74 6.20
N PRO A 168 19.25 -19.33 5.04
CA PRO A 168 18.30 -19.50 3.93
C PRO A 168 17.12 -20.43 4.30
N VAL A 169 17.39 -21.47 5.09
CA VAL A 169 16.41 -22.49 5.49
C VAL A 169 15.91 -22.29 6.93
N ASP A 170 16.79 -21.88 7.84
CA ASP A 170 16.47 -21.76 9.26
C ASP A 170 15.82 -20.41 9.60
N HIS A 171 14.50 -20.35 9.49
CA HIS A 171 13.73 -19.13 9.78
C HIS A 171 13.77 -18.71 11.26
N GLN A 172 13.83 -19.66 12.19
CA GLN A 172 13.84 -19.34 13.61
C GLN A 172 15.24 -18.85 14.01
N GLY A 173 16.30 -19.55 13.58
CA GLY A 173 17.66 -19.09 13.78
C GLY A 173 17.93 -17.72 13.16
N ALA A 174 17.34 -17.41 11.99
CA ALA A 174 17.40 -16.07 11.40
C ALA A 174 16.79 -15.01 12.34
N ARG A 175 15.59 -15.27 12.88
CA ARG A 175 14.92 -14.35 13.82
C ARG A 175 15.74 -14.17 15.08
N ASP A 176 16.26 -15.25 15.65
CA ASP A 176 17.06 -15.20 16.87
C ASP A 176 18.37 -14.42 16.64
N ALA A 177 19.03 -14.65 15.50
CA ALA A 177 20.23 -13.92 15.10
C ALA A 177 19.97 -12.42 14.91
N TYR A 178 18.92 -12.05 14.18
CA TYR A 178 18.57 -10.64 13.96
C TYR A 178 18.20 -9.94 15.28
N ASN A 179 17.34 -10.57 16.08
CA ASN A 179 16.91 -10.02 17.37
C ASN A 179 18.02 -10.04 18.44
N GLY A 180 19.07 -10.85 18.26
CA GLY A 180 20.23 -10.88 19.15
C GLY A 180 21.20 -9.71 18.95
N GLN A 181 21.07 -8.93 17.88
CA GLN A 181 21.96 -7.81 17.59
C GLN A 181 21.79 -6.68 18.61
N ALA A 182 22.91 -6.10 19.06
CA ALA A 182 22.91 -5.04 20.07
C ALA A 182 22.12 -3.80 19.61
N ALA A 183 22.32 -3.35 18.37
CA ALA A 183 21.58 -2.22 17.80
C ALA A 183 20.07 -2.48 17.69
N VAL A 184 19.66 -3.70 17.33
CA VAL A 184 18.22 -4.07 17.27
C VAL A 184 17.59 -4.01 18.67
N ASN A 185 18.29 -4.49 19.69
CA ASN A 185 17.80 -4.40 21.06
C ASN A 185 17.79 -2.96 21.59
N ALA A 186 18.79 -2.14 21.25
CA ALA A 186 18.82 -0.72 21.59
C ALA A 186 17.61 0.05 21.01
N VAL A 187 17.20 -0.26 19.78
CA VAL A 187 15.96 0.30 19.19
C VAL A 187 14.72 -0.16 19.94
N LYS A 188 14.65 -1.44 20.35
CA LYS A 188 13.52 -1.95 21.14
C LYS A 188 13.40 -1.28 22.50
N ASP A 189 14.52 -0.87 23.09
CA ASP A 189 14.56 -0.17 24.37
C ASP A 189 13.99 1.27 24.30
N LEU A 190 13.82 1.84 23.09
CA LEU A 190 13.03 3.08 22.89
C LEU A 190 11.54 2.88 23.24
N GLY A 191 11.08 1.63 23.29
CA GLY A 191 9.73 1.25 23.68
C GLY A 191 8.72 1.22 22.52
N SER A 192 7.64 0.45 22.70
CA SER A 192 6.63 0.18 21.66
C SER A 192 5.81 1.39 21.20
N GLY A 193 5.92 2.52 21.90
CA GLY A 193 5.35 3.80 21.50
C GLY A 193 6.21 4.55 20.46
N HIS A 194 7.47 4.16 20.29
CA HIS A 194 8.36 4.72 19.28
C HIS A 194 8.19 3.96 17.95
N PRO A 195 8.03 4.63 16.79
CA PRO A 195 7.82 3.97 15.50
C PRO A 195 8.91 2.94 15.15
N ALA A 196 10.17 3.28 15.40
CA ALA A 196 11.31 2.39 15.14
C ALA A 196 11.26 1.05 15.88
N TRP A 197 10.45 0.92 16.95
CA TRP A 197 10.27 -0.36 17.64
C TRP A 197 9.70 -1.44 16.71
N TRP A 198 8.81 -1.05 15.79
CA TRP A 198 8.21 -1.95 14.80
C TRP A 198 9.07 -2.04 13.54
N ASP A 199 9.65 -0.92 13.11
CA ASP A 199 10.45 -0.84 11.87
C ASP A 199 11.81 -1.56 12.01
N GLY A 200 12.40 -1.55 13.20
CA GLY A 200 13.78 -1.97 13.43
C GLY A 200 14.82 -0.94 12.95
N PRO A 201 16.12 -1.22 13.13
CA PRO A 201 17.20 -0.30 12.74
C PRO A 201 17.43 -0.21 11.23
N ASP A 202 17.02 -1.21 10.45
CA ASP A 202 17.29 -1.33 9.01
C ASP A 202 16.86 -0.08 8.21
N GLU A 203 15.66 0.42 8.48
CA GLU A 203 15.10 1.62 7.84
C GLU A 203 15.92 2.90 8.08
N TYR A 204 16.73 2.90 9.15
CA TYR A 204 17.51 4.06 9.58
C TYR A 204 18.97 3.99 9.12
N LEU A 205 19.43 2.86 8.55
CA LEU A 205 20.81 2.71 8.06
C LEU A 205 21.12 3.56 6.82
N ARG A 206 20.10 4.11 6.16
CA ARG A 206 20.27 5.05 5.05
C ARG A 206 20.72 6.42 5.56
N PRO A 207 21.41 7.24 4.74
CA PRO A 207 21.81 8.59 5.14
C PRO A 207 20.61 9.43 5.61
N ARG A 208 20.79 10.20 6.69
CA ARG A 208 19.76 11.08 7.27
C ARG A 208 19.03 11.94 6.23
N ALA A 209 19.78 12.51 5.29
CA ALA A 209 19.24 13.37 4.23
C ALA A 209 18.29 12.60 3.31
N ASP A 210 18.64 11.36 2.96
CA ASP A 210 17.84 10.50 2.09
C ASP A 210 16.59 10.01 2.83
N TYR A 211 16.71 9.66 4.11
CA TYR A 211 15.56 9.28 4.96
C TYR A 211 14.55 10.43 5.08
N ALA A 212 15.04 11.64 5.40
CA ALA A 212 14.21 12.83 5.50
C ALA A 212 13.58 13.21 4.14
N HIS A 213 14.34 13.10 3.05
CA HIS A 213 13.85 13.37 1.71
C HIS A 213 12.73 12.40 1.31
N ALA A 214 12.92 11.10 1.52
CA ALA A 214 11.91 10.08 1.20
C ALA A 214 10.59 10.33 1.96
N ALA A 215 10.67 10.70 3.25
CA ALA A 215 9.50 11.04 4.04
C ALA A 215 8.79 12.32 3.55
N GLY A 216 9.56 13.38 3.26
CA GLY A 216 9.03 14.61 2.69
C GLY A 216 8.37 14.39 1.33
N PHE A 217 9.02 13.60 0.47
CA PHE A 217 8.55 13.29 -0.88
C PHE A 217 7.30 12.39 -0.87
N GLY A 218 7.15 11.52 0.12
CA GLY A 218 5.95 10.70 0.33
C GLY A 218 4.76 11.45 0.95
N ALA A 219 4.95 12.68 1.43
CA ALA A 219 3.87 13.43 2.07
C ALA A 219 2.74 13.75 1.08
N GLY A 220 1.51 13.34 1.42
CA GLY A 220 0.33 13.56 0.57
C GLY A 220 0.22 12.60 -0.62
N MET A 221 1.04 11.55 -0.66
CA MET A 221 0.95 10.50 -1.68
C MET A 221 -0.06 9.44 -1.27
N PRO A 222 -1.09 9.16 -2.07
CA PRO A 222 -2.08 8.15 -1.73
C PRO A 222 -1.60 6.74 -2.10
N PHE A 223 -2.34 5.72 -1.72
CA PHE A 223 -2.10 4.36 -2.22
C PHE A 223 -2.64 4.16 -3.64
N ALA A 224 -3.74 4.85 -3.98
CA ALA A 224 -4.32 4.83 -5.31
C ALA A 224 -4.96 6.17 -5.68
N PHE A 225 -5.17 6.35 -6.98
CA PHE A 225 -6.00 7.39 -7.56
C PHE A 225 -7.21 6.78 -8.24
N LEU A 226 -8.33 7.50 -8.20
CA LEU A 226 -9.49 7.25 -9.05
C LEU A 226 -9.73 8.47 -9.92
N ILE A 227 -9.45 8.32 -11.22
CA ILE A 227 -9.49 9.40 -12.21
C ILE A 227 -10.32 8.93 -13.39
N ASP A 228 -11.40 9.65 -13.71
CA ASP A 228 -12.28 9.33 -14.86
C ASP A 228 -12.77 7.87 -14.88
N GLY A 229 -13.01 7.27 -13.71
CA GLY A 229 -13.45 5.89 -13.55
C GLY A 229 -12.33 4.84 -13.62
N GLU A 230 -11.08 5.26 -13.79
CA GLU A 230 -9.90 4.39 -13.79
C GLU A 230 -9.23 4.37 -12.41
N TRP A 231 -9.05 3.16 -11.85
CA TRP A 231 -8.35 2.93 -10.59
C TRP A 231 -6.87 2.67 -10.84
N ILE A 232 -6.01 3.57 -10.34
CA ILE A 232 -4.55 3.52 -10.54
C ILE A 232 -3.91 3.33 -9.17
N GLU A 233 -3.31 2.17 -8.91
CA GLU A 233 -2.82 1.78 -7.56
C GLU A 233 -1.38 1.27 -7.56
N ARG A 234 -0.71 1.42 -6.41
CA ARG A 234 0.61 0.85 -6.16
C ARG A 234 0.61 -0.67 -6.40
N GLY A 235 1.64 -1.18 -7.08
CA GLY A 235 1.85 -2.63 -7.31
C GLY A 235 1.25 -3.19 -8.61
N LYS A 236 0.25 -2.54 -9.23
CA LYS A 236 -0.20 -2.88 -10.60
C LYS A 236 0.66 -2.16 -11.63
N MET A 237 1.91 -2.60 -11.74
CA MET A 237 3.00 -2.11 -12.60
C MET A 237 2.57 -1.24 -13.80
N ARG A 238 2.87 0.07 -13.76
CA ARG A 238 2.96 0.94 -14.95
C ARG A 238 4.38 1.49 -15.20
N PHE A 239 5.38 0.88 -14.56
CA PHE A 239 6.79 1.26 -14.46
C PHE A 239 7.30 2.33 -15.45
N PHE A 240 7.48 3.55 -14.96
CA PHE A 240 8.50 4.48 -15.45
C PHE A 240 9.58 4.66 -14.36
N GLY A 241 10.66 3.89 -14.47
CA GLY A 241 11.93 4.17 -13.77
C GLY A 241 11.98 3.83 -12.28
N VAL A 242 12.38 2.61 -11.95
CA VAL A 242 13.10 2.32 -10.70
C VAL A 242 14.54 2.76 -10.92
N VAL A 243 15.04 3.69 -10.09
CA VAL A 243 16.46 4.05 -10.06
C VAL A 243 17.15 3.12 -9.06
N GLU A 244 18.44 2.87 -9.28
CA GLU A 244 19.25 2.09 -8.35
C GLU A 244 19.15 2.67 -6.93
N GLY A 245 18.76 1.83 -5.96
CA GLY A 245 18.60 2.20 -4.55
C GLY A 245 17.19 2.62 -4.12
N ASP A 246 16.22 2.69 -5.03
CA ASP A 246 14.82 2.98 -4.67
C ASP A 246 14.12 1.79 -4.04
N THR A 247 13.25 2.08 -3.06
CA THR A 247 12.21 1.14 -2.65
C THR A 247 11.05 1.15 -3.65
N GLU A 248 10.20 0.12 -3.64
CA GLU A 248 8.93 0.12 -4.40
C GLU A 248 8.07 1.35 -4.03
N GLN A 249 8.12 1.76 -2.76
CA GLN A 249 7.41 2.93 -2.28
C GLN A 249 7.95 4.24 -2.88
N ASP A 250 9.28 4.39 -2.99
CA ASP A 250 9.90 5.57 -3.62
C ASP A 250 9.51 5.67 -5.10
N ALA A 251 9.50 4.53 -5.80
CA ALA A 251 9.06 4.45 -7.19
C ALA A 251 7.60 4.87 -7.35
N TRP A 252 6.72 4.38 -6.46
CA TRP A 252 5.32 4.79 -6.44
C TRP A 252 5.14 6.27 -6.14
N HIS A 253 5.86 6.85 -5.19
CA HIS A 253 5.76 8.28 -4.88
C HIS A 253 6.10 9.13 -6.10
N ARG A 254 7.12 8.76 -6.88
CA ARG A 254 7.44 9.47 -8.13
C ARG A 254 6.31 9.38 -9.16
N GLU A 255 5.73 8.20 -9.33
CA GLU A 255 4.57 8.01 -10.22
C GLU A 255 3.38 8.85 -9.75
N ALA A 256 3.08 8.84 -8.45
CA ALA A 256 2.00 9.62 -7.86
C ALA A 256 2.19 11.13 -8.06
N HIS A 257 3.42 11.65 -7.88
CA HIS A 257 3.74 13.05 -8.23
C HIS A 257 3.50 13.33 -9.71
N ALA A 258 3.93 12.44 -10.61
CA ALA A 258 3.70 12.59 -12.05
C ALA A 258 2.21 12.53 -12.44
N ILE A 259 1.40 11.77 -11.69
CA ILE A 259 -0.06 11.77 -11.82
C ILE A 259 -0.62 13.12 -11.36
N TYR A 260 -0.24 13.59 -10.18
CA TYR A 260 -0.64 14.91 -9.68
C TYR A 260 -0.29 16.05 -10.64
N ASP A 261 0.84 16.00 -11.32
CA ASP A 261 1.25 17.02 -12.30
C ASP A 261 0.39 17.05 -13.56
N LYS A 262 -0.24 15.93 -13.92
CA LYS A 262 -1.18 15.84 -15.04
C LYS A 262 -2.58 16.26 -14.67
N ILE A 263 -2.94 16.24 -13.39
CA ILE A 263 -4.26 16.68 -12.92
C ILE A 263 -4.37 18.21 -13.09
N PRO A 264 -5.46 18.73 -13.68
CA PRO A 264 -5.65 20.17 -13.81
C PRO A 264 -5.64 20.87 -12.45
N GLY A 265 -4.99 22.03 -12.34
CA GLY A 265 -4.89 22.75 -11.06
C GLY A 265 -6.23 23.09 -10.41
N ALA A 266 -7.28 23.31 -11.22
CA ALA A 266 -8.63 23.60 -10.74
C ALA A 266 -9.45 22.36 -10.36
N ALA A 267 -8.99 21.16 -10.71
CA ALA A 267 -9.69 19.92 -10.38
C ALA A 267 -9.75 19.74 -8.86
N ILE A 268 -10.91 19.27 -8.38
CA ILE A 268 -11.14 18.95 -6.97
C ILE A 268 -10.67 17.53 -6.71
N LEU A 269 -9.96 17.36 -5.60
CA LEU A 269 -9.41 16.10 -5.11
C LEU A 269 -10.06 15.80 -3.76
N THR A 270 -10.47 14.56 -3.57
CA THR A 270 -11.04 14.06 -2.31
C THR A 270 -10.21 12.89 -1.81
N ALA A 271 -9.65 13.01 -0.61
CA ALA A 271 -8.95 11.93 0.08
C ALA A 271 -9.96 11.05 0.82
N VAL A 272 -9.96 9.76 0.50
CA VAL A 272 -10.92 8.77 0.99
C VAL A 272 -10.16 7.65 1.67
N ASP A 273 -10.50 7.36 2.92
CA ASP A 273 -10.10 6.15 3.64
C ASP A 273 -10.98 5.00 3.15
N ILE A 274 -10.35 4.04 2.47
CA ILE A 274 -10.97 2.84 1.92
C ILE A 274 -10.68 1.65 2.84
N HIS A 275 -11.72 0.89 3.16
CA HIS A 275 -11.64 -0.33 3.97
C HIS A 275 -11.70 -1.58 3.08
N ILE A 276 -10.88 -2.58 3.41
CA ILE A 276 -10.89 -3.97 2.87
C ILE A 276 -10.79 -4.96 4.05
#